data_AF-A0A6A6DYP5-F1
#
_entry.id   AF-A0A6A6DYP5-F1
#
_cell.length_a   1.000
_cell.length_b   1.000
_cell.length_c   1.000
_cell.angle_alpha   90.00
_cell.angle_beta   90.00
_cell.angle_gamma   90.00
#
_symmetry.space_group_name_H-M   'P 1'
#
loop_
_entity.id
_entity.type
_entity.pdbx_description
1 polymer ?
#
loop_
_entity_poly.entity_id
_entity_poly.type
_entity_poly.pdbx_seq_one_letter_code
_entity_poly.pdbx_strand_id
1 'polypeptide(L)'
;MGRDGFRAIYKYPLLACLPLALIWAQLAQTQSAQYPLLQDHEEVMSSLHYNEPFVISRTFAFDVNRNSYYDHLTVHENVSSTIFPGGITGGVKFVRGDWNQQYSFIVLVRISSSSHEALDFVSISNDTQTVYVNSTSSTPSSGPLELVDSFLIGVDIIIFVKPYVLQFGHTNIWTANLDIDIWQDLWFETYHMNLSAVQGSVTGIESLVFTAHEISISTESGSILGNWSLPSSISFNTDNGDIDIFVVPKRWSSGPHTNGDLTALAKTGDIAIRMPLEATKLSLRNGTTRIEAHKGSITGTFVHGAITSLIAYNSITATLLPYWAFYEWEGIQHNFITTEAWHGSTTVEVLPPIIDRYYKVNPLFFAISRHTQGSWVPPLSPVLHMKVTYPGQWGGTAMGHSGFGGLVYVSGEDFEELERNYSTIKVERRPVGSDLWFEADMGIAELHLNPCSLLDCGFPKE
;
A
#
# COMPACT_ATOMS: atom_id res chain seq x y z
N MET A 1 43.12 30.84 54.78
CA MET A 1 42.76 32.27 54.76
C MET A 1 42.26 32.60 53.37
N GLY A 2 41.06 33.20 53.24
CA GLY A 2 40.37 33.60 51.98
C GLY A 2 39.80 32.40 51.20
N ARG A 3 38.49 32.08 51.11
CA ARG A 3 37.27 32.86 50.75
C ARG A 3 37.38 33.60 49.42
N ASP A 4 36.75 33.03 48.39
CA ASP A 4 35.68 33.58 47.54
C ASP A 4 35.45 32.59 46.37
N GLY A 5 34.26 32.24 45.88
CA GLY A 5 32.93 32.78 46.08
C GLY A 5 32.20 32.85 44.73
N PHE A 6 31.70 31.72 44.19
CA PHE A 6 30.72 31.74 43.09
C PHE A 6 29.65 30.66 43.32
N ARG A 7 28.47 31.10 43.79
CA ARG A 7 27.24 30.32 43.82
C ARG A 7 26.35 30.79 42.67
N ALA A 8 26.09 29.92 41.71
CA ALA A 8 25.02 30.11 40.74
C ALA A 8 23.68 29.69 41.36
N ILE A 9 22.73 30.61 41.39
CA ILE A 9 21.35 30.41 41.84
C ILE A 9 20.52 30.03 40.62
N TYR A 10 20.10 28.77 40.52
CA TYR A 10 19.05 28.38 39.57
C TYR A 10 17.68 28.56 40.24
N LYS A 11 16.95 29.57 39.75
CA LYS A 11 15.52 29.77 40.04
C LYS A 11 14.71 28.80 39.16
N TYR A 12 13.93 27.93 39.79
CA TYR A 12 12.86 27.20 39.11
C TYR A 12 11.63 28.11 38.98
N PRO A 13 11.00 28.24 37.80
CA PRO A 13 9.66 28.76 37.73
C PRO A 13 8.64 27.64 37.97
N LEU A 14 7.76 27.86 38.96
CA LEU A 14 6.45 27.24 39.05
C LEU A 14 5.68 27.53 37.75
N LEU A 15 5.36 26.50 36.97
CA LEU A 15 4.38 26.59 35.88
C LEU A 15 3.21 25.64 36.17
N ALA A 16 2.13 26.28 36.63
CA ALA A 16 0.72 26.07 36.36
C ALA A 16 0.23 24.69 35.90
N CYS A 17 -0.62 24.10 36.76
CA CYS A 17 -1.64 23.12 36.40
C CYS A 17 -2.63 23.70 35.37
N LEU A 18 -2.87 22.92 34.30
CA LEU A 18 -3.99 22.88 33.32
C LEU A 18 -3.46 22.87 31.88
N PRO A 19 -3.98 21.98 31.00
CA PRO A 19 -5.42 21.85 30.80
C PRO A 19 -5.93 20.40 30.67
N LEU A 20 -6.67 19.96 31.69
CA LEU A 20 -7.67 18.90 31.53
C LEU A 20 -8.78 19.31 30.53
N ALA A 21 -8.98 20.61 30.29
CA ALA A 21 -10.00 21.11 29.35
C ALA A 21 -9.71 20.82 27.86
N LEU A 22 -8.44 20.67 27.44
CA LEU A 22 -8.11 20.32 26.04
C LEU A 22 -8.41 18.86 25.71
N ILE A 23 -8.36 17.98 26.71
CA ILE A 23 -8.70 16.55 26.56
C ILE A 23 -10.22 16.39 26.37
N TRP A 24 -11.04 17.20 27.05
CA TRP A 24 -12.50 17.17 26.88
C TRP A 24 -12.97 17.75 25.54
N ALA A 25 -12.27 18.74 24.97
CA ALA A 25 -12.58 19.29 23.66
C ALA A 25 -12.30 18.30 22.51
N GLN A 26 -11.25 17.48 22.61
CA GLN A 26 -10.97 16.41 21.64
C GLN A 26 -11.97 15.24 21.72
N LEU A 27 -12.49 14.94 22.92
CA LEU A 27 -13.52 13.90 23.12
C LEU A 27 -14.90 14.30 22.54
N ALA A 28 -15.27 15.58 22.60
CA ALA A 28 -16.52 16.07 22.01
C ALA A 28 -16.48 16.11 20.47
N GLN A 29 -15.31 16.40 19.87
CA GLN A 29 -15.13 16.37 18.41
C GLN A 29 -15.25 14.95 17.82
N THR A 30 -14.85 13.90 18.57
CA THR A 30 -14.97 12.52 18.10
C THR A 30 -16.41 11.99 18.07
N GLN A 31 -17.29 12.41 19.00
CA GLN A 31 -18.71 12.02 18.94
C GLN A 31 -19.45 12.73 17.81
N SER A 32 -19.09 13.97 17.47
CA SER A 32 -19.67 14.66 16.29
C SER A 32 -19.14 14.16 14.95
N ALA A 33 -18.04 13.39 14.92
CA ALA A 33 -17.46 12.87 13.69
C ALA A 33 -18.05 11.52 13.23
N GLN A 34 -18.81 10.82 14.09
CA GLN A 34 -19.47 9.55 13.73
C GLN A 34 -20.87 9.76 13.12
N TYR A 35 -21.55 10.87 13.45
CA TYR A 35 -22.89 11.22 12.93
C TYR A 35 -22.97 11.52 11.41
N PRO A 36 -21.98 12.17 10.78
CA PRO A 36 -22.03 12.47 9.34
C PRO A 36 -22.16 11.22 8.47
N LEU A 37 -21.59 10.09 8.92
CA LEU A 37 -21.57 8.83 8.16
C LEU A 37 -22.96 8.25 7.87
N LEU A 38 -23.92 8.49 8.76
CA LEU A 38 -25.29 8.04 8.59
C LEU A 38 -26.12 9.03 7.75
N GLN A 39 -25.72 10.31 7.72
CA GLN A 39 -26.41 11.36 6.96
C GLN A 39 -26.16 11.25 5.46
N ASP A 40 -24.93 10.97 5.02
CA ASP A 40 -24.60 10.90 3.58
C ASP A 40 -25.45 9.84 2.84
N HIS A 41 -25.74 8.70 3.49
CA HIS A 41 -26.56 7.65 2.88
C HIS A 41 -28.07 7.99 2.89
N GLU A 42 -28.55 8.65 3.94
CA GLU A 42 -29.94 9.15 3.98
C GLU A 42 -30.17 10.24 2.92
N GLU A 43 -29.17 11.07 2.63
CA GLU A 43 -29.24 12.07 1.56
C GLU A 43 -29.38 11.43 0.18
N VAL A 44 -28.60 10.39 -0.14
CA VAL A 44 -28.72 9.67 -1.43
C VAL A 44 -30.12 9.09 -1.62
N MET A 45 -30.68 8.44 -0.59
CA MET A 45 -32.02 7.85 -0.66
C MET A 45 -33.13 8.91 -0.68
N SER A 46 -32.96 10.03 0.03
CA SER A 46 -33.94 11.13 0.05
C SER A 46 -33.95 11.93 -1.27
N SER A 47 -32.82 12.04 -1.97
CA SER A 47 -32.70 12.74 -3.24
C SER A 47 -33.55 12.10 -4.36
N LEU A 48 -33.87 10.81 -4.23
CA LEU A 48 -34.67 10.03 -5.18
C LEU A 48 -36.20 10.25 -5.06
N HIS A 49 -36.67 11.29 -4.34
CA HIS A 49 -38.09 11.66 -4.21
C HIS A 49 -38.98 10.59 -3.51
N TYR A 50 -38.39 9.72 -2.69
CA TYR A 50 -39.15 8.75 -1.90
C TYR A 50 -39.47 9.28 -0.50
N ASN A 51 -40.60 8.85 0.07
CA ASN A 51 -40.89 8.96 1.51
C ASN A 51 -39.75 8.31 2.33
N GLU A 52 -39.67 8.59 3.64
CA GLU A 52 -38.63 8.02 4.53
C GLU A 52 -38.35 6.54 4.22
N PRO A 53 -37.08 6.15 3.96
CA PRO A 53 -36.74 4.81 3.51
C PRO A 53 -37.09 3.77 4.58
N PHE A 54 -37.51 2.59 4.15
CA PHE A 54 -37.64 1.45 5.05
C PHE A 54 -36.25 0.99 5.48
N VAL A 55 -36.06 0.72 6.78
CA VAL A 55 -34.77 0.34 7.35
C VAL A 55 -34.90 -0.87 8.25
N ILE A 56 -34.02 -1.85 8.08
CA ILE A 56 -33.76 -2.92 9.04
C ILE A 56 -32.34 -2.75 9.57
N SER A 57 -32.16 -2.90 10.88
CA SER A 57 -30.84 -2.89 11.50
C SER A 57 -30.63 -4.05 12.46
N ARG A 58 -29.39 -4.52 12.54
CA ARG A 58 -28.93 -5.53 13.48
C ARG A 58 -27.58 -5.14 14.03
N THR A 59 -27.36 -5.43 15.30
CA THR A 59 -26.10 -5.15 15.98
C THR A 59 -25.58 -6.44 16.57
N PHE A 60 -24.32 -6.74 16.28
CA PHE A 60 -23.59 -7.89 16.80
C PHE A 60 -22.42 -7.38 17.63
N ALA A 61 -22.06 -8.13 18.67
CA ALA A 61 -20.97 -7.74 19.55
C ALA A 61 -20.08 -8.95 19.82
N PHE A 62 -18.78 -8.77 19.62
CA PHE A 62 -17.79 -9.83 19.65
C PHE A 62 -16.65 -9.43 20.58
N ASP A 63 -16.21 -10.38 21.38
CA ASP A 63 -14.94 -10.28 22.10
C ASP A 63 -13.89 -11.16 21.44
N VAL A 64 -12.66 -10.65 21.44
CA VAL A 64 -11.48 -11.43 21.06
C VAL A 64 -10.62 -11.66 22.29
N ASN A 65 -10.21 -12.92 22.45
CA ASN A 65 -9.20 -13.33 23.37
C ASN A 65 -7.82 -12.93 22.82
N ARG A 66 -7.19 -11.96 23.47
CA ARG A 66 -5.86 -11.43 23.13
C ARG A 66 -4.72 -12.47 23.15
N ASN A 67 -4.98 -13.67 23.69
CA ASN A 67 -4.02 -14.76 23.74
C ASN A 67 -4.34 -15.88 22.73
N SER A 68 -5.35 -15.70 21.87
CA SER A 68 -5.81 -16.70 20.93
C SER A 68 -5.53 -16.27 19.49
N TYR A 69 -4.64 -17.01 18.83
CA TYR A 69 -4.39 -16.89 17.39
C TYR A 69 -5.59 -17.37 16.54
N TYR A 70 -6.55 -18.07 17.14
CA TYR A 70 -7.71 -18.61 16.43
C TYR A 70 -8.91 -17.66 16.43
N ASP A 71 -8.86 -16.64 17.28
CA ASP A 71 -9.92 -15.65 17.36
C ASP A 71 -9.88 -14.77 16.10
N HIS A 72 -11.05 -14.57 15.53
CA HIS A 72 -11.20 -13.84 14.29
C HIS A 72 -12.40 -12.90 14.31
N LEU A 73 -12.40 -11.95 13.39
CA LEU A 73 -13.56 -11.17 12.99
C LEU A 73 -13.76 -11.39 11.50
N THR A 74 -14.91 -11.94 11.13
CA THR A 74 -15.27 -12.11 9.73
C THR A 74 -16.54 -11.34 9.39
N VAL A 75 -16.54 -10.64 8.25
CA VAL A 75 -17.76 -10.06 7.65
C VAL A 75 -17.84 -10.56 6.22
N HIS A 76 -19.00 -11.08 5.86
CA HIS A 76 -19.28 -11.63 4.55
C HIS A 76 -20.59 -11.05 4.00
N GLU A 77 -20.48 -10.19 3.00
CA GLU A 77 -21.61 -9.63 2.27
C GLU A 77 -21.72 -10.29 0.90
N ASN A 78 -22.81 -11.01 0.66
CA ASN A 78 -23.15 -11.68 -0.59
C ASN A 78 -24.59 -11.36 -1.02
N VAL A 79 -24.89 -10.07 -1.18
CA VAL A 79 -26.18 -9.62 -1.71
C VAL A 79 -26.11 -9.70 -3.23
N SER A 80 -27.05 -10.42 -3.85
CA SER A 80 -27.02 -10.64 -5.29
C SER A 80 -27.52 -9.40 -6.04
N SER A 81 -26.66 -8.79 -6.86
CA SER A 81 -27.05 -7.69 -7.76
C SER A 81 -28.16 -8.09 -8.75
N THR A 82 -28.32 -9.39 -9.04
CA THR A 82 -29.43 -9.89 -9.88
C THR A 82 -30.81 -9.77 -9.24
N ILE A 83 -30.89 -9.68 -7.90
CA ILE A 83 -32.15 -9.48 -7.17
C ILE A 83 -32.47 -7.99 -7.05
N PHE A 84 -31.43 -7.14 -7.10
CA PHE A 84 -31.53 -5.69 -6.96
C PHE A 84 -31.03 -4.99 -8.24
N PRO A 85 -31.80 -5.04 -9.35
CA PRO A 85 -31.41 -4.46 -10.62
C PRO A 85 -31.28 -2.92 -10.57
N GLY A 86 -31.94 -2.28 -9.60
CA GLY A 86 -31.78 -0.85 -9.32
C GLY A 86 -30.42 -0.50 -8.71
N GLY A 87 -29.65 -1.50 -8.28
CA GLY A 87 -28.31 -1.35 -7.73
C GLY A 87 -28.23 -1.71 -6.24
N ILE A 88 -26.99 -1.88 -5.79
CA ILE A 88 -26.63 -2.05 -4.38
C ILE A 88 -25.66 -0.92 -4.04
N THR A 89 -25.95 -0.16 -3.00
CA THR A 89 -25.11 0.94 -2.50
C THR A 89 -24.70 0.69 -1.05
N GLY A 90 -23.77 1.49 -0.54
CA GLY A 90 -23.29 1.43 0.85
C GLY A 90 -21.83 1.01 0.94
N GLY A 91 -21.41 0.48 2.08
CA GLY A 91 -20.00 0.16 2.33
C GLY A 91 -19.76 -0.59 3.63
N VAL A 92 -18.60 -1.23 3.73
CA VAL A 92 -18.06 -1.78 4.97
C VAL A 92 -17.04 -0.80 5.54
N LYS A 93 -17.29 -0.26 6.73
CA LYS A 93 -16.46 0.79 7.33
C LYS A 93 -15.90 0.32 8.67
N PHE A 94 -14.58 0.34 8.81
CA PHE A 94 -13.94 0.23 10.11
C PHE A 94 -13.83 1.61 10.72
N VAL A 95 -14.45 1.78 11.88
CA VAL A 95 -14.43 3.03 12.63
C VAL A 95 -14.01 2.76 14.06
N ARG A 96 -13.46 3.80 14.70
CA ARG A 96 -13.12 3.73 16.11
C ARG A 96 -14.39 3.64 16.96
N GLY A 97 -14.46 2.66 17.85
CA GLY A 97 -15.51 2.51 18.85
C GLY A 97 -15.27 3.35 20.11
N ASP A 98 -16.26 3.38 21.00
CA ASP A 98 -16.13 4.06 22.29
C ASP A 98 -15.08 3.36 23.18
N TRP A 99 -14.33 4.14 23.98
CA TRP A 99 -13.37 3.59 24.95
C TRP A 99 -14.03 2.65 25.99
N ASN A 100 -15.27 2.96 26.36
CA ASN A 100 -16.08 2.23 27.32
C ASN A 100 -16.93 1.14 26.65
N GLN A 101 -16.76 0.92 25.34
CA GLN A 101 -17.41 -0.19 24.65
C GLN A 101 -17.12 -1.49 25.41
N GLN A 102 -18.15 -2.26 25.73
CA GLN A 102 -17.98 -3.49 26.50
C GLN A 102 -17.14 -4.51 25.72
N TYR A 103 -17.52 -4.72 24.46
CA TYR A 103 -16.96 -5.71 23.56
C TYR A 103 -15.80 -5.17 22.73
N SER A 104 -14.93 -6.06 22.26
CA SER A 104 -13.81 -5.71 21.39
C SER A 104 -14.27 -5.16 20.04
N PHE A 105 -15.33 -5.73 19.47
CA PHE A 105 -15.95 -5.28 18.23
C PHE A 105 -17.47 -5.16 18.40
N ILE A 106 -18.05 -4.10 17.83
CA ILE A 106 -19.49 -4.00 17.59
C ILE A 106 -19.68 -3.85 16.10
N VAL A 107 -20.49 -4.72 15.49
CA VAL A 107 -20.81 -4.67 14.07
C VAL A 107 -22.27 -4.26 13.93
N LEU A 108 -22.50 -3.08 13.35
CA LEU A 108 -23.83 -2.59 12.98
C LEU A 108 -24.06 -2.86 11.50
N VAL A 109 -25.09 -3.63 11.18
CA VAL A 109 -25.59 -3.82 9.82
C VAL A 109 -26.87 -3.02 9.68
N ARG A 110 -26.90 -2.09 8.72
CA ARG A 110 -28.08 -1.31 8.34
C ARG A 110 -28.41 -1.59 6.88
N ILE A 111 -29.64 -2.02 6.63
CA ILE A 111 -30.17 -2.24 5.29
C ILE A 111 -31.32 -1.28 5.08
N SER A 112 -31.29 -0.53 3.98
CA SER A 112 -32.34 0.42 3.63
C SER A 112 -32.83 0.26 2.20
N SER A 113 -34.11 0.47 1.97
CA SER A 113 -34.69 0.48 0.62
C SER A 113 -35.91 1.39 0.57
N SER A 114 -36.26 1.83 -0.63
CA SER A 114 -37.54 2.51 -0.91
C SER A 114 -38.73 1.55 -0.86
N SER A 115 -38.50 0.23 -0.91
CA SER A 115 -39.52 -0.81 -0.88
C SER A 115 -39.36 -1.70 0.34
N HIS A 116 -40.46 -1.95 1.07
CA HIS A 116 -40.46 -2.91 2.17
C HIS A 116 -40.19 -4.33 1.68
N GLU A 117 -40.75 -4.72 0.53
CA GLU A 117 -40.56 -6.05 -0.08
C GLU A 117 -39.10 -6.30 -0.45
N ALA A 118 -38.36 -5.25 -0.84
CA ALA A 118 -36.94 -5.37 -1.16
C ALA A 118 -36.12 -5.84 0.06
N LEU A 119 -36.52 -5.45 1.27
CA LEU A 119 -35.84 -5.81 2.51
C LEU A 119 -36.03 -7.29 2.88
N ASP A 120 -37.14 -7.90 2.46
CA ASP A 120 -37.41 -9.33 2.71
C ASP A 120 -36.46 -10.24 1.93
N PHE A 121 -35.80 -9.73 0.88
CA PHE A 121 -34.84 -10.48 0.08
C PHE A 121 -33.42 -10.48 0.65
N VAL A 122 -33.18 -9.83 1.79
CA VAL A 122 -31.88 -9.85 2.46
C VAL A 122 -31.99 -10.43 3.85
N SER A 123 -31.11 -11.38 4.14
CA SER A 123 -30.96 -12.00 5.44
C SER A 123 -29.69 -11.49 6.12
N ILE A 124 -29.83 -11.12 7.40
CA ILE A 124 -28.70 -10.80 8.27
C ILE A 124 -28.63 -11.90 9.32
N SER A 125 -27.50 -12.59 9.38
CA SER A 125 -27.25 -13.65 10.37
C SER A 125 -25.82 -13.57 10.89
N ASN A 126 -25.54 -14.28 11.98
CA ASN A 126 -24.19 -14.38 12.52
C ASN A 126 -23.95 -15.77 13.06
N ASP A 127 -22.67 -16.14 13.14
CA ASP A 127 -22.19 -17.20 14.02
C ASP A 127 -21.40 -16.59 15.20
N THR A 128 -20.50 -17.35 15.81
CA THR A 128 -19.69 -16.90 16.95
C THR A 128 -18.89 -15.63 16.67
N GLN A 129 -18.31 -15.48 15.48
CA GLN A 129 -17.34 -14.41 15.15
C GLN A 129 -17.45 -13.91 13.69
N THR A 130 -18.47 -14.38 12.97
CA THR A 130 -18.76 -14.02 11.59
C THR A 130 -20.14 -13.37 11.48
N VAL A 131 -20.21 -12.27 10.73
CA VAL A 131 -21.47 -11.64 10.30
C VAL A 131 -21.69 -11.93 8.83
N TYR A 132 -22.89 -12.42 8.50
CA TYR A 132 -23.32 -12.72 7.14
C TYR A 132 -24.47 -11.80 6.73
N VAL A 133 -24.33 -11.15 5.57
CA VAL A 133 -25.39 -10.40 4.89
C VAL A 133 -25.59 -11.02 3.53
N ASN A 134 -26.64 -11.83 3.36
CA ASN A 134 -26.84 -12.63 2.16
C ASN A 134 -28.21 -12.37 1.55
N SER A 135 -28.30 -12.43 0.23
CA SER A 135 -29.61 -12.54 -0.42
C SER A 135 -30.31 -13.86 -0.08
N THR A 136 -31.62 -13.81 0.08
CA THR A 136 -32.46 -15.01 0.20
C THR A 136 -32.70 -15.60 -1.19
N SER A 137 -32.81 -16.93 -1.28
CA SER A 137 -33.01 -17.65 -2.54
C SER A 137 -34.40 -17.50 -3.17
N SER A 138 -35.33 -16.83 -2.50
CA SER A 138 -36.63 -16.49 -3.06
C SER A 138 -36.46 -15.34 -4.05
N THR A 139 -36.48 -15.63 -5.35
CA THR A 139 -36.81 -14.60 -6.34
C THR A 139 -38.23 -14.08 -6.05
N PRO A 140 -38.51 -12.79 -6.30
CA PRO A 140 -39.86 -12.26 -6.10
C PRO A 140 -40.86 -13.11 -6.88
N SER A 141 -41.68 -13.88 -6.16
CA SER A 141 -42.68 -14.73 -6.79
C SER A 141 -43.78 -13.81 -7.35
N SER A 142 -43.71 -13.52 -8.65
CA SER A 142 -44.85 -13.00 -9.44
C SER A 142 -45.44 -11.64 -9.01
N GLY A 143 -44.60 -10.66 -8.68
CA GLY A 143 -45.01 -9.26 -8.78
C GLY A 143 -45.06 -8.80 -10.24
N PRO A 144 -45.87 -7.79 -10.60
CA PRO A 144 -45.85 -7.22 -11.96
C PRO A 144 -44.41 -6.79 -12.31
N LEU A 145 -43.90 -7.33 -13.43
CA LEU A 145 -42.52 -7.17 -13.92
C LEU A 145 -42.04 -5.71 -13.97
N GLU A 146 -42.94 -4.74 -14.07
CA GLU A 146 -42.61 -3.31 -14.14
C GLU A 146 -42.12 -2.68 -12.82
N LEU A 147 -42.31 -3.32 -11.66
CA LEU A 147 -41.85 -2.79 -10.36
C LEU A 147 -40.49 -3.33 -9.91
N VAL A 148 -40.09 -4.50 -10.42
CA VAL A 148 -38.86 -5.21 -10.00
C VAL A 148 -37.59 -4.51 -10.51
N ASP A 149 -37.66 -3.83 -11.65
CA ASP A 149 -36.53 -3.10 -12.26
C ASP A 149 -36.06 -1.87 -11.46
N SER A 150 -36.71 -1.54 -10.34
CA SER A 150 -36.42 -0.35 -9.54
C SER A 150 -35.91 -0.62 -8.13
N PHE A 151 -35.75 -1.89 -7.73
CA PHE A 151 -35.28 -2.20 -6.39
C PHE A 151 -33.80 -1.82 -6.21
N LEU A 152 -33.60 -0.68 -5.57
CA LEU A 152 -32.34 -0.20 -5.02
C LEU A 152 -32.28 -0.58 -3.54
N ILE A 153 -31.13 -1.10 -3.11
CA ILE A 153 -30.88 -1.40 -1.70
C ILE A 153 -29.56 -0.79 -1.25
N GLY A 154 -29.60 -0.15 -0.09
CA GLY A 154 -28.42 0.33 0.62
C GLY A 154 -28.04 -0.64 1.72
N VAL A 155 -26.76 -1.01 1.79
CA VAL A 155 -26.21 -1.92 2.79
C VAL A 155 -24.97 -1.27 3.42
N ASP A 156 -25.12 -0.82 4.67
CA ASP A 156 -24.01 -0.31 5.46
C ASP A 156 -23.61 -1.33 6.52
N ILE A 157 -22.32 -1.67 6.58
CA ILE A 157 -21.75 -2.50 7.65
C ILE A 157 -20.68 -1.67 8.36
N ILE A 158 -20.99 -1.23 9.57
CA ILE A 158 -20.09 -0.39 10.37
C ILE A 158 -19.49 -1.23 11.49
N ILE A 159 -18.17 -1.37 11.48
CA ILE A 159 -17.39 -2.14 12.44
C ILE A 159 -16.75 -1.15 13.41
N PHE A 160 -17.32 -1.04 14.61
CA PHE A 160 -16.78 -0.25 15.71
C PHE A 160 -15.72 -1.05 16.46
N VAL A 161 -14.47 -0.64 16.33
CA VAL A 161 -13.32 -1.29 16.98
C VAL A 161 -13.03 -0.61 18.30
N LYS A 162 -13.13 -1.35 19.40
CA LYS A 162 -12.71 -0.86 20.71
C LYS A 162 -11.21 -0.54 20.68
N PRO A 163 -10.78 0.65 21.13
CA PRO A 163 -9.37 0.96 21.19
C PRO A 163 -8.56 0.01 22.09
N TYR A 164 -7.28 -0.21 21.75
CA TYR A 164 -6.36 -1.11 22.46
C TYR A 164 -6.75 -2.60 22.45
N VAL A 165 -7.50 -3.03 21.43
CA VAL A 165 -7.69 -4.46 21.17
C VAL A 165 -6.41 -4.99 20.54
N LEU A 166 -5.59 -5.71 21.29
CA LEU A 166 -4.28 -6.16 20.83
C LEU A 166 -4.26 -7.67 20.58
N GLN A 167 -3.52 -8.07 19.54
CA GLN A 167 -3.04 -9.43 19.30
C GLN A 167 -4.13 -10.50 19.16
N PHE A 168 -5.02 -10.35 18.17
CA PHE A 168 -5.91 -11.44 17.75
C PHE A 168 -5.56 -11.96 16.36
N GLY A 169 -6.06 -13.15 16.02
CA GLY A 169 -5.63 -13.92 14.86
C GLY A 169 -5.92 -13.26 13.51
N HIS A 170 -7.19 -13.19 13.15
CA HIS A 170 -7.58 -12.88 11.77
C HIS A 170 -8.68 -11.82 11.69
N THR A 171 -8.54 -10.87 10.79
CA THR A 171 -9.62 -10.00 10.32
C THR A 171 -9.88 -10.34 8.86
N ASN A 172 -11.08 -10.78 8.52
CA ASN A 172 -11.43 -11.17 7.16
C ASN A 172 -12.72 -10.49 6.70
N ILE A 173 -12.63 -9.68 5.65
CA ILE A 173 -13.76 -8.93 5.11
C ILE A 173 -13.89 -9.31 3.66
N TRP A 174 -15.06 -9.79 3.29
CA TRP A 174 -15.40 -10.12 1.92
C TRP A 174 -16.73 -9.48 1.55
N THR A 175 -16.76 -8.78 0.42
CA THR A 175 -17.96 -8.12 -0.11
C THR A 175 -18.12 -8.44 -1.59
N ALA A 176 -19.36 -8.68 -2.01
CA ALA A 176 -19.70 -8.85 -3.42
C ALA A 176 -19.87 -7.50 -4.12
N ASN A 177 -20.38 -6.49 -3.42
CA ASN A 177 -20.77 -5.22 -4.04
C ASN A 177 -20.22 -3.98 -3.34
N LEU A 178 -19.85 -4.11 -2.06
CA LEU A 178 -19.57 -2.95 -1.22
C LEU A 178 -18.11 -2.53 -1.25
N ASP A 179 -17.88 -1.22 -1.18
CA ASP A 179 -16.56 -0.66 -0.87
C ASP A 179 -16.15 -1.01 0.57
N ILE A 180 -14.84 -1.09 0.81
CA ILE A 180 -14.27 -1.32 2.14
C ILE A 180 -13.40 -0.12 2.53
N ASP A 181 -13.77 0.55 3.63
CA ASP A 181 -13.06 1.73 4.15
C ASP A 181 -12.43 1.46 5.52
N ILE A 182 -11.12 1.70 5.65
CA ILE A 182 -10.37 1.66 6.90
C ILE A 182 -10.03 3.09 7.35
N TRP A 183 -10.54 3.52 8.50
CA TRP A 183 -10.37 4.90 8.98
C TRP A 183 -9.09 5.13 9.81
N GLN A 184 -8.61 6.38 9.80
CA GLN A 184 -7.34 6.80 10.42
C GLN A 184 -7.25 6.70 11.94
N ASP A 185 -8.36 6.50 12.66
CA ASP A 185 -8.39 6.55 14.13
C ASP A 185 -8.48 5.17 14.78
N LEU A 186 -8.27 4.10 14.00
CA LEU A 186 -8.32 2.73 14.49
C LEU A 186 -7.11 2.41 15.36
N TRP A 187 -7.36 1.69 16.45
CA TRP A 187 -6.35 1.26 17.40
C TRP A 187 -6.55 -0.19 17.80
N PHE A 188 -6.05 -1.10 16.97
CA PHE A 188 -6.01 -2.52 17.26
C PHE A 188 -4.83 -3.21 16.58
N GLU A 189 -4.51 -4.42 17.03
CA GLU A 189 -3.46 -5.27 16.47
C GLU A 189 -4.04 -6.64 16.07
N THR A 190 -3.86 -7.03 14.80
CA THR A 190 -4.26 -8.34 14.25
C THR A 190 -3.07 -9.01 13.56
N TYR A 191 -2.97 -10.34 13.57
CA TYR A 191 -1.89 -11.02 12.84
C TYR A 191 -2.12 -10.96 11.33
N HIS A 192 -3.28 -11.42 10.87
CA HIS A 192 -3.61 -11.39 9.44
C HIS A 192 -4.83 -10.50 9.21
N MET A 193 -4.77 -9.66 8.18
CA MET A 193 -5.89 -8.90 7.67
C MET A 193 -6.10 -9.23 6.20
N ASN A 194 -7.29 -9.69 5.86
CA ASN A 194 -7.71 -9.96 4.49
C ASN A 194 -8.92 -9.09 4.15
N LEU A 195 -8.81 -8.26 3.12
CA LEU A 195 -9.86 -7.36 2.64
C LEU A 195 -10.12 -7.67 1.17
N SER A 196 -11.30 -8.16 0.84
CA SER A 196 -11.65 -8.57 -0.52
C SER A 196 -12.98 -7.97 -0.94
N ALA A 197 -13.00 -7.28 -2.08
CA ALA A 197 -14.22 -6.72 -2.65
C ALA A 197 -14.35 -7.13 -4.12
N VAL A 198 -15.46 -7.74 -4.53
CA VAL A 198 -15.62 -8.14 -5.94
C VAL A 198 -15.82 -6.90 -6.83
N GLN A 199 -16.87 -6.12 -6.58
CA GLN A 199 -17.13 -4.89 -7.35
C GLN A 199 -16.69 -3.59 -6.65
N GLY A 200 -16.43 -3.66 -5.35
CA GLY A 200 -16.06 -2.50 -4.54
C GLY A 200 -14.57 -2.16 -4.62
N SER A 201 -14.26 -0.91 -4.28
CA SER A 201 -12.91 -0.42 -4.02
C SER A 201 -12.53 -0.64 -2.55
N VAL A 202 -11.23 -0.71 -2.28
CA VAL A 202 -10.71 -0.79 -0.92
C VAL A 202 -9.87 0.45 -0.64
N THR A 203 -10.31 1.27 0.31
CA THR A 203 -9.60 2.48 0.73
C THR A 203 -9.14 2.32 2.17
N GLY A 204 -7.86 2.58 2.44
CA GLY A 204 -7.35 2.56 3.80
C GLY A 204 -6.61 3.82 4.16
N ILE A 205 -6.83 4.32 5.36
CA ILE A 205 -5.96 5.31 5.99
C ILE A 205 -5.48 4.69 7.28
N GLU A 206 -4.33 4.04 7.22
CA GLU A 206 -3.73 3.38 8.37
C GLU A 206 -3.07 4.40 9.30
N SER A 207 -3.39 4.27 10.59
CA SER A 207 -2.82 5.05 11.66
C SER A 207 -1.49 4.47 12.13
N LEU A 208 -0.74 5.25 12.94
CA LEU A 208 0.45 4.72 13.62
C LEU A 208 0.13 3.63 14.66
N VAL A 209 -1.14 3.51 15.10
CA VAL A 209 -1.55 2.65 16.23
C VAL A 209 -2.43 1.46 15.82
N PHE A 210 -3.06 1.49 14.64
CA PHE A 210 -3.55 0.28 13.98
C PHE A 210 -2.33 -0.56 13.62
N THR A 211 -2.41 -1.88 13.70
CA THR A 211 -1.34 -2.78 13.31
C THR A 211 -1.94 -4.06 12.73
N ALA A 212 -1.54 -4.41 11.51
CA ALA A 212 -1.63 -5.77 11.02
C ALA A 212 -0.22 -6.30 10.75
N HIS A 213 0.06 -7.57 11.04
CA HIS A 213 1.37 -8.16 10.75
C HIS A 213 1.46 -8.62 9.29
N GLU A 214 0.36 -9.09 8.73
CA GLU A 214 0.22 -9.41 7.32
C GLU A 214 -1.08 -8.82 6.76
N ILE A 215 -1.00 -8.22 5.58
CA ILE A 215 -2.15 -7.58 4.93
C ILE A 215 -2.30 -8.15 3.51
N SER A 216 -3.50 -8.61 3.18
CA SER A 216 -3.89 -8.97 1.82
C SER A 216 -5.13 -8.18 1.43
N ILE A 217 -5.04 -7.49 0.29
CA ILE A 217 -6.11 -6.68 -0.25
C ILE A 217 -6.34 -7.09 -1.69
N SER A 218 -7.57 -7.44 -2.02
CA SER A 218 -7.94 -7.82 -3.39
C SER A 218 -9.24 -7.19 -3.84
N THR A 219 -9.31 -6.83 -5.11
CA THR A 219 -10.57 -6.47 -5.76
C THR A 219 -10.67 -7.01 -7.18
N GLU A 220 -11.87 -7.38 -7.63
CA GLU A 220 -12.05 -7.83 -9.03
C GLU A 220 -12.33 -6.67 -9.99
N SER A 221 -13.12 -5.70 -9.55
CA SER A 221 -13.60 -4.57 -10.37
C SER A 221 -13.67 -3.28 -9.57
N GLY A 222 -12.59 -2.98 -8.85
CA GLY A 222 -12.43 -1.77 -8.06
C GLY A 222 -10.97 -1.35 -7.97
N SER A 223 -10.75 -0.20 -7.34
CA SER A 223 -9.40 0.31 -7.10
C SER A 223 -8.97 0.10 -5.65
N ILE A 224 -7.66 0.05 -5.41
CA ILE A 224 -7.09 0.00 -4.07
C ILE A 224 -6.38 1.33 -3.79
N LEU A 225 -6.83 2.04 -2.77
CA LEU A 225 -6.45 3.43 -2.53
C LEU A 225 -5.97 3.65 -1.08
N GLY A 226 -5.19 4.72 -0.91
CA GLY A 226 -4.96 5.34 0.40
C GLY A 226 -3.57 5.11 1.00
N ASN A 227 -3.48 5.21 2.31
CA ASN A 227 -2.23 5.16 3.07
C ASN A 227 -2.18 3.86 3.87
N TRP A 228 -1.25 3.00 3.53
CA TRP A 228 -1.02 1.73 4.18
C TRP A 228 0.32 1.75 4.89
N SER A 229 0.41 1.00 5.97
CA SER A 229 1.67 0.75 6.61
C SER A 229 2.30 -0.52 6.07
N LEU A 230 3.63 -0.57 5.98
CA LEU A 230 4.34 -1.78 5.57
C LEU A 230 4.56 -2.68 6.79
N PRO A 231 3.85 -3.82 6.90
CA PRO A 231 4.06 -4.78 7.97
C PRO A 231 5.08 -5.83 7.50
N SER A 232 5.09 -7.07 8.01
CA SER A 232 6.06 -8.07 7.52
C SER A 232 5.83 -8.38 6.04
N SER A 233 4.57 -8.45 5.62
CA SER A 233 4.15 -8.68 4.24
C SER A 233 2.84 -7.96 3.94
N ILE A 234 2.79 -7.25 2.80
CA ILE A 234 1.56 -6.66 2.26
C ILE A 234 1.40 -7.00 0.79
N SER A 235 0.18 -7.37 0.42
CA SER A 235 -0.20 -7.71 -0.95
C SER A 235 -1.42 -6.93 -1.40
N PHE A 236 -1.34 -6.37 -2.60
CA PHE A 236 -2.42 -5.68 -3.28
C PHE A 236 -2.69 -6.37 -4.62
N ASN A 237 -3.95 -6.69 -4.91
CA ASN A 237 -4.33 -7.34 -6.16
C ASN A 237 -5.60 -6.71 -6.73
N THR A 238 -5.57 -6.31 -8.00
CA THR A 238 -6.77 -5.91 -8.73
C THR A 238 -6.84 -6.52 -10.12
N ASP A 239 -8.00 -7.06 -10.48
CA ASP A 239 -8.24 -7.59 -11.82
C ASP A 239 -8.56 -6.47 -12.82
N ASN A 240 -9.34 -5.47 -12.39
CA ASN A 240 -9.73 -4.32 -13.17
C ASN A 240 -9.90 -3.08 -12.29
N GLY A 241 -8.84 -2.29 -12.19
CA GLY A 241 -8.81 -1.03 -11.46
C GLY A 241 -7.38 -0.63 -11.13
N ASP A 242 -7.23 0.54 -10.52
CA ASP A 242 -5.92 1.10 -10.23
C ASP A 242 -5.49 0.79 -8.79
N ILE A 243 -4.18 0.75 -8.57
CA ILE A 243 -3.59 0.73 -7.22
C ILE A 243 -2.90 2.07 -7.02
N ASP A 244 -3.42 2.95 -6.18
CA ASP A 244 -2.79 4.23 -5.83
C ASP A 244 -2.64 4.39 -4.32
N ILE A 245 -1.42 4.11 -3.84
CA ILE A 245 -1.15 3.99 -2.41
C ILE A 245 0.12 4.71 -1.97
N PHE A 246 0.08 5.19 -0.73
CA PHE A 246 1.28 5.51 0.05
C PHE A 246 1.58 4.37 1.00
N VAL A 247 2.82 3.89 1.02
CA VAL A 247 3.26 2.79 1.88
C VAL A 247 4.31 3.30 2.84
N VAL A 248 3.96 3.41 4.12
CA VAL A 248 4.85 3.92 5.17
C VAL A 248 5.30 2.80 6.09
N PRO A 249 6.61 2.54 6.21
CA PRO A 249 7.10 1.53 7.13
C PRO A 249 6.83 1.86 8.59
N LYS A 250 6.41 0.85 9.36
CA LYS A 250 6.25 1.02 10.81
C LYS A 250 7.54 0.75 11.58
N ARG A 251 7.77 1.59 12.60
CA ARG A 251 8.94 1.51 13.51
C ARG A 251 8.90 0.34 14.49
N TRP A 252 7.74 -0.16 14.89
CA TRP A 252 7.66 -1.20 15.93
C TRP A 252 8.15 -2.58 15.46
N SER A 253 8.34 -2.76 14.16
CA SER A 253 9.08 -3.88 13.56
C SER A 253 10.29 -3.39 12.75
N SER A 254 10.90 -2.28 13.16
CA SER A 254 12.13 -1.80 12.53
C SER A 254 13.29 -2.66 12.99
N GLY A 255 13.91 -3.34 12.04
CA GLY A 255 15.18 -3.99 12.29
C GLY A 255 15.64 -4.74 11.05
N PRO A 256 16.95 -4.95 10.93
CA PRO A 256 17.57 -5.68 9.84
C PRO A 256 17.01 -7.11 9.61
N HIS A 257 16.33 -7.65 10.62
CA HIS A 257 15.81 -9.02 10.68
C HIS A 257 14.29 -9.13 10.41
N THR A 258 13.59 -8.00 10.24
CA THR A 258 12.16 -8.02 9.96
C THR A 258 11.97 -7.91 8.45
N ASN A 259 11.22 -8.84 7.88
CA ASN A 259 10.83 -8.78 6.47
C ASN A 259 9.94 -7.56 6.21
N GLY A 260 9.98 -7.07 4.98
CA GLY A 260 9.13 -5.97 4.52
C GLY A 260 8.72 -6.22 3.10
N ASP A 261 7.99 -7.32 2.89
CA ASP A 261 7.61 -7.75 1.55
C ASP A 261 6.41 -6.96 1.05
N LEU A 262 6.54 -6.43 -0.16
CA LEU A 262 5.52 -5.64 -0.85
C LEU A 262 5.25 -6.29 -2.20
N THR A 263 4.02 -6.75 -2.38
CA THR A 263 3.53 -7.24 -3.68
C THR A 263 2.36 -6.38 -4.15
N ALA A 264 2.38 -5.93 -5.38
CA ALA A 264 1.20 -5.33 -6.02
C ALA A 264 1.02 -5.87 -7.43
N LEU A 265 -0.19 -6.31 -7.75
CA LEU A 265 -0.56 -6.85 -9.05
C LEU A 265 -1.82 -6.16 -9.56
N ALA A 266 -1.74 -5.60 -10.76
CA ALA A 266 -2.88 -5.08 -11.50
C ALA A 266 -2.94 -5.77 -12.86
N LYS A 267 -4.01 -6.53 -13.10
CA LYS A 267 -4.20 -7.21 -14.39
C LYS A 267 -4.62 -6.20 -15.47
N THR A 268 -5.49 -5.26 -15.12
CA THR A 268 -5.86 -4.09 -15.93
C THR A 268 -5.94 -2.87 -15.03
N GLY A 269 -5.18 -1.82 -15.34
CA GLY A 269 -5.07 -0.62 -14.53
C GLY A 269 -3.62 -0.28 -14.20
N ASP A 270 -3.40 0.96 -13.77
CA ASP A 270 -2.09 1.50 -13.42
C ASP A 270 -1.76 1.26 -11.94
N ILE A 271 -0.46 1.18 -11.63
CA ILE A 271 0.04 1.06 -10.26
C ILE A 271 0.89 2.29 -9.91
N ALA A 272 0.44 3.03 -8.90
CA ALA A 272 1.11 4.15 -8.28
C ALA A 272 1.44 3.84 -6.81
N ILE A 273 2.72 3.65 -6.47
CA ILE A 273 3.15 3.35 -5.08
C ILE A 273 4.18 4.37 -4.60
N ARG A 274 3.95 4.93 -3.41
CA ARG A 274 4.77 6.00 -2.86
C ARG A 274 5.31 5.62 -1.49
N MET A 275 6.61 5.33 -1.41
CA MET A 275 7.31 5.12 -0.13
C MET A 275 8.09 6.38 0.27
N PRO A 276 8.15 6.71 1.57
CA PRO A 276 8.93 7.85 2.02
C PRO A 276 10.43 7.58 1.83
N LEU A 277 11.13 8.49 1.16
CA LEU A 277 12.58 8.41 0.92
C LEU A 277 13.40 9.17 2.00
N GLU A 278 12.73 9.86 2.91
CA GLU A 278 13.36 10.59 4.01
C GLU A 278 13.94 9.64 5.07
N ALA A 279 15.24 9.78 5.39
CA ALA A 279 15.94 8.92 6.35
C ALA A 279 15.23 8.72 7.70
N THR A 280 14.50 9.73 8.19
CA THR A 280 13.76 9.66 9.47
C THR A 280 12.52 8.75 9.44
N LYS A 281 12.08 8.35 8.24
CA LYS A 281 10.84 7.60 7.97
C LYS A 281 11.10 6.26 7.28
N LEU A 282 12.35 5.84 7.13
CA LEU A 282 12.68 4.59 6.43
C LEU A 282 12.41 3.34 7.25
N SER A 283 12.03 2.29 6.54
CA SER A 283 12.12 0.92 7.04
C SER A 283 13.56 0.49 6.98
N LEU A 284 14.09 -0.01 8.09
CA LEU A 284 15.40 -0.66 8.10
C LEU A 284 15.26 -2.17 7.84
N ARG A 285 14.47 -2.57 6.84
CA ARG A 285 14.05 -3.96 6.63
C ARG A 285 14.64 -4.56 5.37
N ASN A 286 14.91 -5.86 5.42
CA ASN A 286 15.19 -6.64 4.23
C ASN A 286 13.86 -6.97 3.54
N GLY A 287 13.52 -6.23 2.48
CA GLY A 287 12.26 -6.38 1.78
C GLY A 287 12.43 -6.89 0.36
N THR A 288 11.47 -7.70 -0.08
CA THR A 288 11.21 -8.01 -1.49
C THR A 288 10.09 -7.09 -1.99
N THR A 289 10.34 -6.34 -3.06
CA THR A 289 9.31 -5.55 -3.75
C THR A 289 9.03 -6.18 -5.11
N ARG A 290 7.78 -6.58 -5.36
CA ARG A 290 7.33 -7.15 -6.64
C ARG A 290 6.07 -6.44 -7.12
N ILE A 291 6.21 -5.66 -8.19
CA ILE A 291 5.11 -4.88 -8.76
C ILE A 291 4.88 -5.33 -10.20
N GLU A 292 3.64 -5.71 -10.53
CA GLU A 292 3.28 -6.21 -11.86
C GLU A 292 2.00 -5.53 -12.38
N ALA A 293 2.12 -4.78 -13.49
CA ALA A 293 1.00 -4.17 -14.19
C ALA A 293 0.84 -4.83 -15.58
N HIS A 294 -0.03 -5.84 -15.71
CA HIS A 294 -0.14 -6.66 -16.93
C HIS A 294 -0.80 -5.92 -18.11
N LYS A 295 -1.59 -4.88 -17.82
CA LYS A 295 -2.15 -3.93 -18.80
C LYS A 295 -2.23 -2.53 -18.19
N GLY A 296 -1.06 -2.00 -17.85
CA GLY A 296 -0.93 -0.68 -17.26
C GLY A 296 0.53 -0.25 -17.12
N SER A 297 0.72 0.87 -16.47
CA SER A 297 2.01 1.48 -16.17
C SER A 297 2.31 1.38 -14.68
N ILE A 298 3.59 1.45 -14.33
CA ILE A 298 4.06 1.56 -12.95
C ILE A 298 4.68 2.94 -12.75
N THR A 299 4.21 3.67 -11.74
CA THR A 299 4.86 4.89 -11.24
C THR A 299 5.13 4.75 -9.75
N GLY A 300 6.33 5.08 -9.28
CA GLY A 300 6.54 5.00 -7.85
C GLY A 300 7.89 5.38 -7.29
N THR A 301 7.93 5.39 -5.96
CA THR A 301 9.13 5.58 -5.15
C THR A 301 9.25 4.39 -4.22
N PHE A 302 10.39 3.72 -4.21
CA PHE A 302 10.59 2.47 -3.48
C PHE A 302 11.87 2.53 -2.65
N VAL A 303 11.81 1.96 -1.45
CA VAL A 303 13.01 1.65 -0.67
C VAL A 303 13.48 0.27 -1.10
N HIS A 304 14.67 0.21 -1.71
CA HIS A 304 15.23 -1.03 -2.22
C HIS A 304 15.95 -1.80 -1.11
N GLY A 305 15.44 -3.02 -0.87
CA GLY A 305 15.96 -4.02 0.06
C GLY A 305 16.86 -5.04 -0.63
N ALA A 306 16.50 -6.33 -0.58
CA ALA A 306 17.22 -7.38 -1.32
C ALA A 306 16.77 -7.51 -2.77
N ILE A 307 15.46 -7.35 -3.04
CA ILE A 307 14.91 -7.58 -4.38
C ILE A 307 13.90 -6.49 -4.71
N THR A 308 14.01 -5.92 -5.89
CA THR A 308 12.99 -5.07 -6.50
C THR A 308 12.75 -5.54 -7.92
N SER A 309 11.52 -5.91 -8.24
CA SER A 309 11.08 -6.36 -9.56
C SER A 309 9.87 -5.54 -9.98
N LEU A 310 10.01 -4.75 -11.04
CA LEU A 310 8.94 -3.92 -11.61
C LEU A 310 8.66 -4.38 -13.04
N ILE A 311 7.48 -4.94 -13.30
CA ILE A 311 7.10 -5.46 -14.62
C ILE A 311 5.83 -4.75 -15.08
N ALA A 312 5.90 -4.04 -16.19
CA ALA A 312 4.77 -3.30 -16.74
C ALA A 312 4.55 -3.61 -18.22
N TYR A 313 3.28 -3.62 -18.62
CA TYR A 313 2.92 -3.69 -20.03
C TYR A 313 3.22 -2.37 -20.74
N ASN A 314 2.93 -1.24 -20.11
CA ASN A 314 3.19 0.09 -20.64
C ASN A 314 4.51 0.63 -20.07
N SER A 315 4.48 1.76 -19.36
CA SER A 315 5.68 2.49 -18.95
C SER A 315 6.05 2.21 -17.49
N ILE A 316 7.33 2.37 -17.17
CA ILE A 316 7.84 2.35 -15.80
C ILE A 316 8.48 3.71 -15.50
N THR A 317 8.06 4.37 -14.43
CA THR A 317 8.72 5.55 -13.87
C THR A 317 8.97 5.30 -12.39
N ALA A 318 10.22 5.01 -12.01
CA ALA A 318 10.54 4.62 -10.65
C ALA A 318 11.77 5.34 -10.10
N THR A 319 11.69 5.75 -8.84
CA THR A 319 12.85 6.19 -8.05
C THR A 319 13.12 5.17 -6.94
N LEU A 320 14.35 4.69 -6.86
CA LEU A 320 14.77 3.64 -5.93
C LEU A 320 15.78 4.21 -4.94
N LEU A 321 15.54 4.00 -3.65
CA LEU A 321 16.49 4.33 -2.58
C LEU A 321 17.10 3.04 -2.02
N PRO A 322 18.33 2.68 -2.38
CA PRO A 322 19.01 1.51 -1.84
C PRO A 322 19.31 1.69 -0.36
N TYR A 323 18.96 0.68 0.43
CA TYR A 323 19.16 0.70 1.88
C TYR A 323 19.90 -0.56 2.39
N TRP A 324 19.70 -1.72 1.79
CA TRP A 324 20.09 -3.01 2.37
C TRP A 324 21.08 -3.81 1.52
N ALA A 325 22.10 -4.41 2.15
CA ALA A 325 22.99 -5.39 1.50
C ALA A 325 23.73 -6.32 2.48
N PHE A 326 23.35 -6.35 3.76
CA PHE A 326 24.10 -7.10 4.76
C PHE A 326 23.17 -7.76 5.77
N TYR A 327 23.25 -9.08 5.91
CA TYR A 327 22.53 -9.84 6.92
C TYR A 327 23.50 -10.34 7.99
N GLU A 328 23.26 -10.04 9.27
CA GLU A 328 24.20 -10.30 10.38
C GLU A 328 24.75 -11.72 10.43
N TRP A 329 23.92 -12.70 10.06
CA TRP A 329 24.24 -14.12 10.16
C TRP A 329 24.79 -14.72 8.84
N GLU A 330 24.54 -14.07 7.70
CA GLU A 330 24.89 -14.59 6.37
C GLU A 330 25.93 -13.73 5.64
N GLY A 331 26.25 -12.56 6.20
CA GLY A 331 27.20 -11.61 5.63
C GLY A 331 26.60 -10.75 4.53
N ILE A 332 27.46 -10.37 3.58
CA ILE A 332 27.08 -9.53 2.44
C ILE A 332 26.20 -10.35 1.50
N GLN A 333 25.02 -9.80 1.18
CA GLN A 333 24.09 -10.39 0.23
C GLN A 333 24.06 -9.56 -1.05
N HIS A 334 23.98 -10.22 -2.19
CA HIS A 334 23.67 -9.54 -3.44
C HIS A 334 22.23 -9.03 -3.41
N ASN A 335 22.01 -7.86 -3.98
CA ASN A 335 20.67 -7.32 -4.18
C ASN A 335 20.35 -7.22 -5.68
N PHE A 336 19.06 -7.31 -5.99
CA PHE A 336 18.58 -7.46 -7.36
C PHE A 336 17.60 -6.36 -7.70
N ILE A 337 17.88 -5.63 -8.77
CA ILE A 337 16.99 -4.60 -9.32
C ILE A 337 16.61 -5.00 -10.73
N THR A 338 15.36 -5.40 -10.93
CA THR A 338 14.84 -5.80 -12.23
C THR A 338 13.71 -4.88 -12.65
N THR A 339 13.77 -4.34 -13.86
CA THR A 339 12.64 -3.63 -14.48
C THR A 339 12.40 -4.13 -15.89
N GLU A 340 11.15 -4.41 -16.24
CA GLU A 340 10.74 -4.87 -17.57
C GLU A 340 9.49 -4.11 -18.02
N ALA A 341 9.61 -3.30 -19.08
CA ALA A 341 8.50 -2.59 -19.69
C ALA A 341 8.27 -3.08 -21.12
N TRP A 342 7.09 -3.57 -21.50
CA TRP A 342 6.93 -4.16 -22.83
C TRP A 342 6.68 -3.16 -23.96
N HIS A 343 5.86 -2.13 -23.74
CA HIS A 343 5.43 -1.22 -24.80
C HIS A 343 5.60 0.27 -24.49
N GLY A 344 5.97 0.61 -23.25
CA GLY A 344 6.19 1.98 -22.81
C GLY A 344 7.66 2.34 -22.60
N SER A 345 7.87 3.59 -22.18
CA SER A 345 9.21 4.07 -21.83
C SER A 345 9.57 3.63 -20.41
N THR A 346 10.86 3.45 -20.15
CA THR A 346 11.38 3.12 -18.82
C THR A 346 12.23 4.27 -18.31
N THR A 347 11.88 4.86 -17.18
CA THR A 347 12.71 5.83 -16.45
C THR A 347 12.93 5.31 -15.04
N VAL A 348 14.18 4.95 -14.75
CA VAL A 348 14.58 4.47 -13.42
C VAL A 348 15.69 5.35 -12.88
N GLU A 349 15.48 5.92 -11.70
CA GLU A 349 16.49 6.68 -10.98
C GLU A 349 16.86 5.95 -9.69
N VAL A 350 18.10 5.47 -9.61
CA VAL A 350 18.68 4.93 -8.38
C VAL A 350 19.36 6.07 -7.63
N LEU A 351 18.90 6.31 -6.41
CA LEU A 351 19.41 7.36 -5.54
C LEU A 351 20.70 6.93 -4.82
N PRO A 352 21.49 7.89 -4.31
CA PRO A 352 22.57 7.59 -3.39
C PRO A 352 22.09 6.68 -2.24
N PRO A 353 22.81 5.60 -1.96
CA PRO A 353 22.38 4.63 -0.98
C PRO A 353 22.51 5.19 0.43
N ILE A 354 21.68 4.69 1.34
CA ILE A 354 21.85 4.99 2.76
C ILE A 354 22.82 3.99 3.34
N ILE A 355 24.00 4.48 3.66
CA ILE A 355 25.04 3.70 4.30
C ILE A 355 24.72 3.66 5.80
N ASP A 356 24.27 2.51 6.27
CA ASP A 356 24.00 2.28 7.68
C ASP A 356 25.28 2.45 8.52
N ARG A 357 25.14 3.07 9.70
CA ARG A 357 26.29 3.39 10.58
C ARG A 357 26.96 2.16 11.18
N TYR A 358 26.20 1.09 11.36
CA TYR A 358 26.64 -0.14 12.01
C TYR A 358 27.42 -1.00 11.02
N TYR A 359 26.87 -1.26 9.83
CA TYR A 359 27.51 -2.12 8.84
C TYR A 359 28.47 -1.40 7.89
N LYS A 360 28.26 -0.11 7.64
CA LYS A 360 29.09 0.73 6.73
C LYS A 360 29.30 0.11 5.35
N VAL A 361 28.36 -0.73 4.92
CA VAL A 361 28.38 -1.38 3.60
C VAL A 361 27.57 -0.52 2.65
N ASN A 362 28.15 -0.19 1.50
CA ASN A 362 27.41 0.42 0.41
C ASN A 362 26.65 -0.69 -0.33
N PRO A 363 25.29 -0.67 -0.31
CA PRO A 363 24.50 -1.72 -0.93
C PRO A 363 24.63 -1.77 -2.45
N LEU A 364 25.03 -0.68 -3.10
CA LEU A 364 25.23 -0.64 -4.53
C LEU A 364 26.55 -1.25 -5.00
N PHE A 365 27.39 -1.78 -4.11
CA PHE A 365 28.55 -2.59 -4.52
C PHE A 365 28.21 -4.04 -4.80
N PHE A 366 27.05 -4.52 -4.37
CA PHE A 366 26.63 -5.92 -4.54
C PHE A 366 25.35 -6.02 -5.37
N ALA A 367 25.06 -4.99 -6.16
CA ALA A 367 23.87 -4.89 -6.95
C ALA A 367 24.02 -5.65 -8.27
N ILE A 368 23.03 -6.47 -8.57
CA ILE A 368 22.83 -7.09 -9.89
C ILE A 368 21.56 -6.46 -10.45
N SER A 369 21.74 -5.61 -11.45
CA SER A 369 20.66 -4.80 -12.01
C SER A 369 20.39 -5.19 -13.45
N ARG A 370 19.12 -5.37 -13.80
CA ARG A 370 18.68 -5.70 -15.14
C ARG A 370 17.47 -4.87 -15.52
N HIS A 371 17.65 -4.03 -16.53
CA HIS A 371 16.60 -3.18 -17.07
C HIS A 371 16.34 -3.58 -18.52
N THR A 372 15.11 -3.96 -18.84
CA THR A 372 14.70 -4.36 -20.19
C THR A 372 13.48 -3.55 -20.63
N GLN A 373 13.48 -3.15 -21.91
CA GLN A 373 12.35 -2.51 -22.56
C GLN A 373 12.06 -3.27 -23.86
N GLY A 374 10.85 -3.80 -23.93
CA GLY A 374 10.35 -4.65 -24.99
C GLY A 374 10.00 -3.91 -26.28
N SER A 375 9.47 -4.70 -27.21
CA SER A 375 9.31 -4.32 -28.62
C SER A 375 8.10 -3.43 -28.91
N TRP A 376 8.31 -2.52 -29.86
CA TRP A 376 7.30 -1.63 -30.44
C TRP A 376 6.24 -2.41 -31.22
N VAL A 377 4.95 -2.10 -31.00
CA VAL A 377 3.86 -2.56 -31.85
C VAL A 377 3.50 -1.43 -32.84
N PRO A 378 3.74 -1.60 -34.15
CA PRO A 378 3.28 -0.65 -35.17
C PRO A 378 1.76 -0.44 -35.10
N PRO A 379 1.23 0.75 -35.44
CA PRO A 379 1.89 1.95 -35.97
C PRO A 379 1.89 3.18 -35.03
N LEU A 380 1.58 3.03 -33.73
CA LEU A 380 1.07 4.15 -32.92
C LEU A 380 1.99 4.68 -31.80
N SER A 381 3.12 4.04 -31.48
CA SER A 381 3.95 4.51 -30.35
C SER A 381 5.09 5.45 -30.76
N PRO A 382 5.34 6.54 -30.00
CA PRO A 382 6.51 7.40 -30.15
C PRO A 382 7.81 6.62 -29.91
N VAL A 383 8.95 7.23 -30.26
CA VAL A 383 10.28 6.67 -29.97
C VAL A 383 10.35 6.31 -28.48
N LEU A 384 10.49 5.03 -28.19
CA LEU A 384 10.58 4.55 -26.81
C LEU A 384 11.97 4.87 -26.26
N HIS A 385 12.01 5.34 -25.02
CA HIS A 385 13.24 5.71 -24.35
C HIS A 385 13.36 4.97 -23.01
N MET A 386 14.38 4.12 -22.92
CA MET A 386 14.87 3.62 -21.65
C MET A 386 15.95 4.57 -21.14
N LYS A 387 15.71 5.16 -19.97
CA LYS A 387 16.69 5.94 -19.22
C LYS A 387 16.87 5.36 -17.83
N VAL A 388 18.09 4.96 -17.52
CA VAL A 388 18.47 4.44 -16.21
C VAL A 388 19.56 5.34 -15.63
N THR A 389 19.38 5.79 -14.40
CA THR A 389 20.33 6.68 -13.71
C THR A 389 20.86 6.01 -12.45
N TYR A 390 22.18 6.01 -12.26
CA TYR A 390 22.85 5.50 -11.05
C TYR A 390 23.67 6.59 -10.37
N PRO A 391 23.81 6.52 -9.03
CA PRO A 391 24.51 7.55 -8.27
C PRO A 391 26.03 7.34 -8.32
N GLY A 392 26.78 8.34 -7.83
CA GLY A 392 28.25 8.30 -7.76
C GLY A 392 28.82 7.11 -6.98
N GLN A 393 28.04 6.60 -6.02
CA GLN A 393 28.38 5.49 -5.14
C GLN A 393 28.28 4.12 -5.83
N TRP A 394 27.70 4.03 -7.03
CA TRP A 394 27.69 2.78 -7.78
C TRP A 394 29.06 2.52 -8.43
N GLY A 395 29.55 1.28 -8.33
CA GLY A 395 30.79 0.83 -8.95
C GLY A 395 30.68 -0.62 -9.42
N GLY A 396 31.07 -0.88 -10.66
CA GLY A 396 30.77 -2.14 -11.33
C GLY A 396 31.00 -2.12 -12.84
N THR A 397 30.55 -3.17 -13.49
CA THR A 397 30.50 -3.28 -14.95
C THR A 397 29.07 -3.03 -15.41
N ALA A 398 28.90 -2.18 -16.42
CA ALA A 398 27.62 -2.00 -17.10
C ALA A 398 27.71 -2.45 -18.55
N MET A 399 26.71 -3.21 -19.00
CA MET A 399 26.54 -3.65 -20.38
C MET A 399 25.19 -3.15 -20.92
N GLY A 400 25.27 -2.38 -21.99
CA GLY A 400 24.12 -1.82 -22.69
C GLY A 400 23.90 -2.51 -24.03
N HIS A 401 22.64 -2.77 -24.36
CA HIS A 401 22.22 -3.25 -25.66
C HIS A 401 21.06 -2.41 -26.22
N SER A 402 21.09 -2.16 -27.52
CA SER A 402 19.93 -1.63 -28.24
C SER A 402 19.71 -2.39 -29.53
N GLY A 403 18.47 -2.82 -29.78
CA GLY A 403 18.12 -3.61 -30.94
C GLY A 403 17.95 -2.79 -32.23
N PHE A 404 16.99 -3.17 -33.08
CA PHE A 404 16.90 -2.68 -34.46
C PHE A 404 16.67 -1.17 -34.56
N GLY A 405 17.61 -0.46 -35.19
CA GLY A 405 17.53 0.98 -35.42
C GLY A 405 17.65 1.83 -34.15
N GLY A 406 18.00 1.21 -33.03
CA GLY A 406 18.14 1.87 -31.74
C GLY A 406 19.53 2.42 -31.48
N LEU A 407 19.65 3.22 -30.43
CA LEU A 407 20.90 3.83 -29.98
C LEU A 407 21.17 3.45 -28.54
N VAL A 408 22.43 3.15 -28.24
CA VAL A 408 22.91 2.90 -26.88
C VAL A 408 23.95 3.94 -26.50
N TYR A 409 23.75 4.59 -25.36
CA TYR A 409 24.72 5.55 -24.84
C TYR A 409 24.84 5.50 -23.32
N VAL A 410 26.06 5.80 -22.88
CA VAL A 410 26.41 6.03 -21.49
C VAL A 410 26.87 7.47 -21.38
N SER A 411 26.35 8.18 -20.40
CA SER A 411 26.73 9.56 -20.07
C SER A 411 27.09 9.68 -18.59
N GLY A 412 27.83 10.72 -18.22
CA GLY A 412 28.29 10.91 -16.84
C GLY A 412 29.81 11.04 -16.73
N GLU A 413 30.32 10.77 -15.53
CA GLU A 413 31.75 10.85 -15.19
C GLU A 413 32.24 9.54 -14.53
N ASP A 414 33.55 9.41 -14.35
CA ASP A 414 34.21 8.33 -13.60
C ASP A 414 34.03 6.89 -14.14
N PHE A 415 33.87 6.71 -15.46
CA PHE A 415 33.84 5.39 -16.09
C PHE A 415 34.88 5.25 -17.20
N GLU A 416 35.31 4.02 -17.44
CA GLU A 416 36.14 3.61 -18.57
C GLU A 416 35.28 2.85 -19.58
N GLU A 417 35.33 3.25 -20.84
CA GLU A 417 34.70 2.49 -21.92
C GLU A 417 35.61 1.33 -22.32
N LEU A 418 35.12 0.10 -22.12
CA LEU A 418 35.87 -1.12 -22.41
C LEU A 418 35.61 -1.61 -23.84
N GLU A 419 34.34 -1.59 -24.27
CA GLU A 419 33.92 -2.10 -25.58
C GLU A 419 32.76 -1.25 -26.11
N ARG A 420 32.78 -0.94 -27.42
CA ARG A 420 31.67 -0.29 -28.10
C ARG A 420 31.51 -0.83 -29.52
N ASN A 421 30.26 -1.12 -29.86
CA ASN A 421 29.81 -1.37 -31.22
C ASN A 421 28.57 -0.49 -31.51
N TYR A 422 27.98 -0.61 -32.70
CA TYR A 422 26.78 0.15 -33.08
C TYR A 422 25.59 -0.08 -32.15
N SER A 423 25.40 -1.30 -31.64
CA SER A 423 24.25 -1.72 -30.85
C SER A 423 24.59 -2.14 -29.42
N THR A 424 25.86 -2.07 -29.03
CA THR A 424 26.31 -2.51 -27.70
C THR A 424 27.36 -1.57 -27.13
N ILE A 425 27.34 -1.41 -25.81
CA ILE A 425 28.39 -0.71 -25.07
C ILE A 425 28.69 -1.48 -23.78
N LYS A 426 29.96 -1.51 -23.39
CA LYS A 426 30.42 -2.01 -22.10
C LYS A 426 31.29 -0.96 -21.44
N VAL A 427 30.95 -0.61 -20.22
CA VAL A 427 31.71 0.36 -19.41
C VAL A 427 32.01 -0.22 -18.04
N GLU A 428 33.07 0.25 -17.41
CA GLU A 428 33.46 -0.10 -16.05
C GLU A 428 33.64 1.17 -15.21
N ARG A 429 33.14 1.14 -13.98
CA ARG A 429 33.39 2.17 -12.96
C ARG A 429 33.99 1.52 -11.73
N ARG A 430 35.11 2.06 -11.25
CA ARG A 430 35.75 1.53 -10.05
C ARG A 430 35.08 2.00 -8.75
N PRO A 431 35.12 1.17 -7.70
CA PRO A 431 35.60 -0.22 -7.66
C PRO A 431 34.60 -1.16 -8.32
N VAL A 432 35.10 -2.27 -8.86
CA VAL A 432 34.26 -3.27 -9.52
C VAL A 432 33.64 -4.17 -8.46
N GLY A 433 32.32 -4.12 -8.32
CA GLY A 433 31.57 -5.01 -7.43
C GLY A 433 30.19 -5.38 -7.94
N SER A 434 29.56 -4.51 -8.75
CA SER A 434 28.21 -4.70 -9.25
C SER A 434 28.14 -4.97 -10.76
N ASP A 435 27.03 -5.56 -11.17
CA ASP A 435 26.72 -5.83 -12.57
C ASP A 435 25.43 -5.11 -12.96
N LEU A 436 25.45 -4.38 -14.07
CA LEU A 436 24.32 -3.65 -14.60
C LEU A 436 24.10 -4.02 -16.06
N TRP A 437 22.92 -4.54 -16.37
CA TRP A 437 22.45 -4.77 -17.73
C TRP A 437 21.31 -3.81 -18.06
N PHE A 438 21.38 -3.13 -19.20
CA PHE A 438 20.30 -2.28 -19.70
C PHE A 438 20.08 -2.51 -21.19
N GLU A 439 18.84 -2.79 -21.57
CA GLU A 439 18.51 -3.24 -22.92
C GLU A 439 17.20 -2.66 -23.41
N ALA A 440 17.23 -2.06 -24.59
CA ALA A 440 16.02 -1.67 -25.31
C ALA A 440 15.95 -2.42 -26.63
N ASP A 441 14.93 -3.28 -26.81
CA ASP A 441 14.69 -4.02 -28.06
C ASP A 441 14.60 -3.07 -29.26
N MET A 442 14.01 -1.89 -29.04
CA MET A 442 13.93 -0.80 -29.99
C MET A 442 14.02 0.56 -29.28
N GLY A 443 14.46 1.58 -30.01
CA GLY A 443 14.53 2.95 -29.51
C GLY A 443 15.86 3.23 -28.81
N ILE A 444 15.82 4.02 -27.73
CA ILE A 444 17.02 4.52 -27.07
C ILE A 444 17.23 3.79 -25.74
N ALA A 445 18.45 3.30 -25.52
CA ALA A 445 18.93 2.80 -24.24
C ALA A 445 20.00 3.75 -23.66
N GLU A 446 19.64 4.51 -22.64
CA GLU A 446 20.47 5.47 -21.93
C GLU A 446 20.82 4.98 -20.53
N LEU A 447 22.11 4.96 -20.22
CA LEU A 447 22.61 4.92 -18.85
C LEU A 447 23.26 6.28 -18.50
N HIS A 448 22.84 6.86 -17.38
CA HIS A 448 23.46 8.06 -16.80
C HIS A 448 24.13 7.72 -15.48
N LEU A 449 25.43 8.01 -15.38
CA LEU A 449 26.24 7.81 -14.17
C LEU A 449 26.54 9.16 -13.52
N ASN A 450 25.94 9.42 -12.35
CA ASN A 450 26.21 10.65 -11.62
C ASN A 450 27.67 10.69 -11.13
N PRO A 451 28.28 11.89 -11.07
CA PRO A 451 29.64 12.05 -10.56
C PRO A 451 29.72 11.64 -9.08
N CYS A 452 30.86 11.10 -8.66
CA CYS A 452 31.07 10.83 -7.24
C CYS A 452 31.73 12.03 -6.54
N SER A 453 31.06 12.61 -5.55
CA SER A 453 31.76 13.49 -4.61
C SER A 453 32.73 12.65 -3.77
N LEU A 454 34.03 12.82 -4.00
CA LEU A 454 35.18 12.07 -3.41
C LEU A 454 35.11 11.75 -1.89
N LEU A 455 34.26 12.43 -1.11
CA LEU A 455 34.08 12.19 0.32
C LEU A 455 33.00 11.14 0.66
N ASP A 456 32.10 10.82 -0.27
CA ASP A 456 30.89 10.00 -0.03
C ASP A 456 30.89 8.64 -0.74
N CYS A 457 31.92 8.33 -1.52
CA CYS A 457 31.95 7.09 -2.30
C CYS A 457 32.11 5.81 -1.45
N GLY A 458 32.32 5.96 -0.13
CA GLY A 458 32.42 4.84 0.80
C GLY A 458 33.55 3.86 0.48
N PHE A 459 34.49 4.24 -0.39
CA PHE A 459 35.58 3.36 -0.79
C PHE A 459 36.42 3.03 0.45
N PRO A 460 36.68 1.75 0.73
CA PRO A 460 37.68 1.41 1.73
C PRO A 460 38.98 2.09 1.32
N LYS A 461 39.51 2.96 2.18
CA LYS A 461 40.87 3.46 2.04
C LYS A 461 41.77 2.22 2.18
N GLU A 462 42.42 1.84 1.09
CA GLU A 462 43.49 0.83 1.12
C GLU A 462 44.59 1.21 2.12
#